data_AF-A0A518G4E4-F1
#
_entry.id   AF-A0A518G4E4-F1
#
_cell.length_a   1.000
_cell.length_b   1.000
_cell.length_c   1.000
_cell.angle_alpha   90.00
_cell.angle_beta   90.00
_cell.angle_gamma   90.00
#
_symmetry.space_group_name_H-M   'P 1'
#
loop_
_entity.id
_entity.type
_entity.pdbx_description
1 polymer ?
#
loop_
_entity_poly.entity_id
_entity_poly.type
_entity_poly.pdbx_seq_one_letter_code
_entity_poly.pdbx_strand_id
1 'polypeptide(L)'
;MFGHLGWNDSLIFKIGIVEVALAVLYLIPRAGFIGATLLTAYLGEATATHVRVGDPFFFAIIIARVVWIALGLRDPRVFQLAYHAQPIPAPNEEKSQMGT
;
A
#
# COMPACT_ATOMS: atom_id res chain seq x y z
N MET A 1 -20.43 -18.69 -5.03
CA MET A 1 -19.15 -18.12 -5.51
C MET A 1 -18.05 -18.23 -4.45
N PHE A 2 -18.29 -17.92 -3.16
CA PHE A 2 -17.25 -17.95 -2.11
C PHE A 2 -17.14 -19.25 -1.29
N GLY A 3 -18.08 -20.19 -1.43
CA GLY A 3 -18.06 -21.45 -0.67
C GLY A 3 -16.85 -22.36 -0.94
N HIS A 4 -16.15 -22.18 -2.06
CA HIS A 4 -14.90 -22.87 -2.36
C HIS A 4 -13.76 -22.53 -1.37
N LEU A 5 -13.79 -21.33 -0.78
CA LEU A 5 -12.78 -20.88 0.19
C LEU A 5 -13.05 -21.40 1.62
N GLY A 6 -14.21 -22.02 1.87
CA GLY A 6 -14.61 -22.52 3.19
C GLY A 6 -14.90 -21.40 4.21
N TRP A 7 -15.10 -20.16 3.75
CA TRP A 7 -15.34 -19.01 4.63
C TRP A 7 -16.83 -18.83 4.91
N ASN A 8 -17.16 -18.56 6.17
CA ASN A 8 -18.50 -18.16 6.59
C ASN A 8 -18.84 -16.78 5.99
N ASP A 9 -20.06 -16.60 5.49
CA ASP A 9 -20.53 -15.32 4.91
C ASP A 9 -20.32 -14.12 5.85
N SER A 10 -20.42 -14.33 7.17
CA SER A 10 -20.12 -13.30 8.17
C SER A 10 -18.65 -12.86 8.16
N LEU A 11 -17.73 -13.75 7.82
CA LEU A 11 -16.30 -13.45 7.73
C LEU A 11 -16.03 -12.56 6.52
N ILE A 12 -16.60 -12.89 5.37
CA ILE A 12 -16.49 -12.09 4.13
C ILE A 12 -17.04 -10.69 4.37
N PHE A 13 -18.17 -10.58 5.07
CA PHE A 13 -18.76 -9.29 5.41
C PHE A 13 -17.84 -8.45 6.31
N LYS A 14 -17.23 -9.04 7.34
CA LYS A 14 -16.29 -8.35 8.23
C LYS A 14 -15.04 -7.88 7.49
N ILE A 15 -14.52 -8.70 6.58
CA ILE A 15 -13.40 -8.38 5.70
C ILE A 15 -13.76 -7.15 4.85
N GLY A 16 -14.89 -7.18 4.15
CA GLY A 16 -15.36 -6.02 3.38
C GLY A 16 -15.55 -4.74 4.21
N ILE A 17 -16.02 -4.84 5.46
CA ILE A 17 -16.11 -3.67 6.36
C ILE A 17 -14.73 -3.05 6.62
N VAL A 18 -13.72 -3.88 6.89
CA VAL A 18 -12.36 -3.38 7.13
C VAL A 18 -11.82 -2.70 5.87
N GLU A 19 -11.98 -3.31 4.70
CA GLU A 19 -11.57 -2.72 3.43
C GLU A 19 -12.21 -1.34 3.20
N VAL A 20 -13.53 -1.23 3.41
CA VAL A 20 -14.26 0.03 3.29
C VAL A 20 -13.77 1.06 4.30
N ALA A 21 -13.52 0.68 5.55
CA ALA A 21 -12.99 1.59 6.56
C ALA A 21 -11.61 2.15 6.16
N LEU A 22 -10.73 1.31 5.62
CA LEU A 22 -9.42 1.72 5.11
C LEU A 22 -9.55 2.62 3.87
N ALA A 23 -10.49 2.34 2.98
CA ALA A 23 -10.78 3.17 1.81
C ALA A 23 -11.32 4.56 2.21
N VAL A 24 -12.19 4.63 3.21
CA VAL A 24 -12.68 5.90 3.78
C VAL A 24 -11.51 6.69 4.39
N LEU A 25 -10.63 6.02 5.13
CA LEU A 25 -9.44 6.66 5.70
C LEU A 25 -8.50 7.21 4.61
N TYR A 26 -8.30 6.47 3.52
CA TYR A 26 -7.55 6.93 2.34
C TYR A 26 -8.18 8.18 1.69
N LEU A 27 -9.50 8.27 1.67
CA LEU A 27 -10.22 9.39 1.10
C LEU A 27 -9.98 10.70 1.86
N ILE A 28 -9.69 10.63 3.16
CA ILE A 28 -9.40 11.79 4.00
C ILE A 28 -8.02 12.36 3.63
N PRO A 29 -7.92 13.61 3.11
CA PRO A 29 -6.66 14.16 2.57
C PRO A 29 -5.52 14.18 3.58
N ARG A 30 -5.84 14.45 4.85
CA ARG A 30 -4.87 14.49 5.94
C ARG A 30 -4.32 13.12 6.32
N ALA A 31 -5.07 12.05 6.04
CA ALA A 31 -4.73 10.68 6.40
C ALA A 31 -4.42 9.80 5.17
N GLY A 32 -4.41 10.37 3.95
CA GLY A 32 -4.30 9.62 2.70
C GLY A 32 -3.07 8.71 2.62
N PHE A 33 -1.93 9.15 3.17
CA PHE A 33 -0.72 8.33 3.24
C PHE A 33 -0.89 7.10 4.16
N ILE A 34 -1.50 7.29 5.34
CA ILE A 34 -1.79 6.21 6.29
C ILE A 34 -2.80 5.24 5.67
N GLY A 35 -3.87 5.78 5.07
CA GLY A 35 -4.88 4.98 4.37
C GLY A 35 -4.30 4.16 3.22
N ALA A 36 -3.42 4.74 2.40
CA ALA A 36 -2.75 4.03 1.31
C ALA A 36 -1.86 2.90 1.82
N THR A 37 -1.14 3.13 2.91
CA THR A 37 -0.26 2.13 3.55
C THR A 37 -1.09 0.97 4.10
N LEU A 38 -2.16 1.26 4.83
CA LEU A 38 -3.06 0.25 5.39
C LEU A 38 -3.79 -0.55 4.30
N LEU A 39 -4.28 0.12 3.25
CA LEU A 39 -4.86 -0.55 2.09
C LEU A 39 -3.85 -1.47 1.40
N THR A 40 -2.60 -1.06 1.29
CA THR A 40 -1.54 -1.88 0.66
C THR A 40 -1.24 -3.12 1.51
N ALA A 41 -1.15 -2.97 2.83
CA ALA A 41 -0.96 -4.11 3.74
C ALA A 41 -2.14 -5.09 3.63
N TYR A 42 -3.37 -4.56 3.64
CA TYR A 42 -4.60 -5.34 3.54
C TYR A 42 -4.73 -6.09 2.19
N LEU A 43 -4.47 -5.42 1.07
CA LEU A 43 -4.45 -6.04 -0.26
C LEU A 43 -3.30 -7.04 -0.42
N GLY A 44 -2.20 -6.85 0.31
CA GLY A 44 -1.09 -7.81 0.39
C GLY A 44 -1.53 -9.15 1.00
N GLU A 45 -2.33 -9.12 2.06
CA GLU A 45 -2.92 -10.34 2.64
C GLU A 45 -3.83 -11.05 1.64
N ALA A 46 -4.72 -10.31 0.97
CA ALA A 46 -5.60 -10.87 -0.07
C ALA A 46 -4.78 -11.53 -1.20
N THR A 47 -3.70 -10.88 -1.64
CA THR A 47 -2.77 -11.43 -2.64
C THR A 47 -2.18 -12.75 -2.16
N ALA A 48 -1.69 -12.82 -0.91
CA ALA A 48 -1.11 -14.04 -0.34
C ALA A 48 -2.14 -15.18 -0.26
N THR A 49 -3.39 -14.88 0.10
CA THR A 49 -4.48 -15.87 0.11
C THR A 49 -4.78 -16.41 -1.29
N HIS A 50 -4.92 -15.54 -2.29
CA HIS A 50 -5.19 -15.97 -3.66
C HIS A 50 -4.03 -16.77 -4.25
N VAL A 51 -2.78 -16.37 -4.01
CA VAL A 51 -1.58 -17.14 -4.41
C VAL A 51 -1.59 -18.53 -3.77
N ARG A 52 -1.93 -18.63 -2.48
CA ARG A 52 -2.00 -19.92 -1.77
C ARG A 52 -3.05 -20.87 -2.34
N VAL A 53 -4.18 -20.34 -2.79
CA VAL A 53 -5.32 -21.13 -3.33
C VAL A 53 -5.18 -21.39 -4.84
N GLY A 54 -4.26 -20.69 -5.52
CA GLY A 54 -4.06 -20.79 -6.97
C GLY A 54 -5.02 -19.92 -7.79
N ASP A 55 -5.68 -18.97 -7.14
CA ASP A 55 -6.61 -18.04 -7.76
C ASP A 55 -5.90 -16.81 -8.36
N PRO A 56 -6.57 -16.06 -9.26
CA PRO A 56 -6.05 -14.80 -9.79
C PRO A 56 -5.73 -13.77 -8.68
N PHE A 57 -4.44 -13.46 -8.48
CA PHE A 57 -3.96 -12.56 -7.42
C PHE A 57 -3.61 -11.15 -7.92
N PHE A 58 -3.48 -10.96 -9.23
CA PHE A 58 -2.98 -9.71 -9.83
C PHE A 58 -3.92 -8.51 -9.61
N PHE A 59 -5.21 -8.74 -9.41
CA PHE A 59 -6.18 -7.67 -9.14
C PHE A 59 -5.83 -6.86 -7.89
N ALA A 60 -5.50 -7.52 -6.78
CA ALA A 60 -5.12 -6.85 -5.54
C ALA A 60 -3.85 -5.99 -5.71
N ILE A 61 -2.88 -6.49 -6.49
CA ILE A 61 -1.65 -5.75 -6.82
C ILE A 61 -1.95 -4.51 -7.68
N ILE A 62 -2.83 -4.65 -8.68
CA ILE A 62 -3.23 -3.54 -9.55
C ILE A 62 -3.93 -2.46 -8.72
N ILE A 63 -4.86 -2.84 -7.85
CA ILE A 63 -5.56 -1.89 -6.97
C ILE A 63 -4.56 -1.18 -6.04
N ALA A 64 -3.64 -1.91 -5.42
CA ALA A 64 -2.61 -1.31 -4.57
C ALA A 64 -1.76 -0.28 -5.34
N ARG A 65 -1.36 -0.57 -6.59
CA ARG A 65 -0.67 0.41 -7.45
C ARG A 65 -1.53 1.64 -7.73
N VAL A 66 -2.80 1.46 -8.07
CA VAL A 66 -3.72 2.57 -8.36
C VAL A 66 -3.88 3.48 -7.14
N VAL A 67 -3.99 2.90 -5.93
CA VAL A 67 -4.08 3.65 -4.67
C VAL A 67 -2.87 4.57 -4.47
N TRP A 68 -1.65 4.06 -4.70
CA TRP A 68 -0.42 4.87 -4.58
C TRP A 68 -0.26 5.90 -5.70
N ILE A 69 -0.63 5.56 -6.94
CA ILE A 69 -0.60 6.52 -8.06
C ILE A 69 -1.58 7.66 -7.78
N ALA A 70 -2.81 7.35 -7.40
CA ALA A 70 -3.82 8.35 -7.05
C ALA A 70 -3.38 9.21 -5.86
N LEU A 71 -2.66 8.64 -4.88
CA LEU A 71 -2.08 9.41 -3.78
C LEU A 71 -0.99 10.37 -4.27
N GLY A 72 -0.07 9.92 -5.12
CA GLY A 72 0.98 10.78 -5.66
C GLY A 72 0.47 11.86 -6.61
N LEU A 73 -0.63 11.59 -7.33
CA LEU A 73 -1.36 12.62 -8.09
C LEU A 73 -2.06 13.64 -7.18
N ARG A 74 -2.54 13.21 -6.01
CA ARG A 74 -3.17 14.09 -5.01
C ARG A 74 -2.15 14.92 -4.24
N ASP A 75 -0.97 14.36 -3.96
CA ASP A 75 0.12 15.01 -3.24
C ASP A 75 1.46 14.78 -3.95
N PRO A 76 1.96 15.77 -4.72
CA PRO A 76 3.21 15.66 -5.47
C PRO A 76 4.42 15.33 -4.60
N ARG A 77 4.37 15.64 -3.29
CA ARG A 77 5.47 15.34 -2.36
C ARG A 77 5.73 13.83 -2.27
N VAL A 78 4.70 13.00 -2.46
CA VAL A 78 4.84 11.54 -2.43
C VAL A 78 5.73 11.06 -3.58
N PHE A 79 5.52 11.59 -4.80
CA PHE A 79 6.41 11.28 -5.92
C PHE A 79 7.79 11.91 -5.76
N GLN A 80 7.88 13.12 -5.21
CA GLN A 80 9.18 13.73 -4.94
C GLN A 80 10.01 12.88 -3.98
N LEU A 81 9.42 12.40 -2.88
CA LEU A 81 10.10 11.52 -1.93
C LEU A 81 10.49 10.17 -2.57
N ALA A 82 9.64 9.62 -3.42
CA ALA A 82 9.89 8.33 -4.07
C ALA A 82 11.01 8.41 -5.13
N TYR A 83 11.08 9.49 -5.91
CA TYR A 83 12.02 9.62 -7.04
C TYR A 83 13.27 10.45 -6.72
N HIS A 84 13.23 11.33 -5.71
CA HIS A 84 14.36 12.19 -5.33
C HIS A 84 14.94 11.85 -3.96
N ALA A 85 14.78 10.61 -3.50
CA ALA A 85 15.52 10.14 -2.33
C ALA A 85 17.02 10.34 -2.55
N GLN A 86 17.62 11.28 -1.82
CA GLN A 86 19.04 11.54 -1.88
C GLN A 86 19.76 10.26 -1.39
N PRO A 87 20.76 9.75 -2.13
CA PRO A 87 21.62 8.71 -1.61
C PRO A 87 22.19 9.15 -0.26
N ILE A 88 22.19 8.25 0.74
CA ILE A 88 22.92 8.52 1.98
C ILE A 88 24.38 8.79 1.57
N PRO A 89 24.95 9.97 1.91
CA PRO A 89 26.33 10.29 1.57
C PRO A 89 27.25 9.18 2.05
N ALA A 90 28.21 8.79 1.22
CA ALA A 90 29.15 7.76 1.62
C ALA A 90 29.99 8.25 2.82
N PRO A 91 30.37 7.39 3.79
CA PRO A 91 31.06 7.80 5.01
C PRO A 91 32.39 8.57 4.80
N ASN A 92 32.95 8.51 3.59
CA ASN A 92 34.15 9.24 3.18
C ASN A 92 33.86 10.64 2.60
N GLU A 93 32.66 10.89 2.09
CA GLU A 93 32.24 12.21 1.58
C GLU A 93 31.94 13.17 2.73
N GLU A 94 31.37 12.67 3.83
CA GLU A 94 31.16 13.44 5.08
C GLU A 94 32.48 14.02 5.62
N LYS A 95 33.54 13.20 5.65
CA LYS A 95 34.87 13.62 6.11
C LYS A 95 35.53 14.65 5.18
N SER A 96 35.32 14.52 3.86
CA SER A 96 35.84 15.48 2.88
C SER A 96 35.11 16.83 2.91
N GLN A 97 33.84 16.87 3.33
CA GLN A 97 33.09 18.12 3.50
C GLN A 97 33.33 18.78 4.86
N MET A 98 33.79 18.03 5.87
CA MET A 98 34.05 18.54 7.22
C MET A 98 35.47 19.05 7.45
N GLY A 99 36.35 18.99 6.43
CA GLY A 99 37.61 19.74 6.43
C GLY A 99 38.58 19.40 7.57
N THR A 100 38.78 18.11 7.86
CA THR A 100 39.85 17.63 8.76
C THR A 100 40.76 16.63 8.08
#